data_AF-A0A2V6HA48-F1
#
_entry.id   AF-A0A2V6HA48-F1
#
_cell.length_a   1.000
_cell.length_b   1.000
_cell.length_c   1.000
_cell.angle_alpha   90.00
_cell.angle_beta   90.00
_cell.angle_gamma   90.00
#
_symmetry.space_group_name_H-M   'P 1'
#
loop_
_entity.id
_entity.type
_entity.pdbx_description
1 polymer ?
#
loop_
_entity_poly.entity_id
_entity_poly.type
_entity_poly.pdbx_seq_one_letter_code
_entity_poly.pdbx_strand_id
1 'polypeptide(L)' 'MSTVQEIKAAIEALPDSDFREPSKAIDETEAERFDRALETAAQSGKLHSWLNKVDADIDAGRVKPLDEIINDT' A
#
# COMPACT_ATOMS: atom_id res chain seq x y z
N MET A 1 -10.31 25.13 -11.73
CA MET A 1 -9.44 23.96 -11.55
C MET A 1 -8.21 24.48 -10.82
N SER A 2 -7.98 24.06 -9.58
CA SER A 2 -6.80 24.53 -8.84
C SER A 2 -5.56 23.76 -9.23
N THR A 3 -4.40 24.41 -9.17
CA THR A 3 -3.11 23.77 -9.42
C THR A 3 -2.70 22.92 -8.23
N VAL A 4 -1.79 21.95 -8.43
CA VAL A 4 -1.21 21.17 -7.33
C VAL A 4 -0.52 22.09 -6.31
N GLN A 5 0.10 23.18 -6.77
CA GLN A 5 0.73 24.16 -5.89
C GLN A 5 -0.29 24.90 -5.02
N GLU A 6 -1.45 25.28 -5.58
CA GLU A 6 -2.53 25.92 -4.82
C GLU A 6 -3.11 24.98 -3.75
N ILE A 7 -3.27 23.68 -4.07
CA ILE A 7 -3.76 22.69 -3.11
C ILE A 7 -2.75 22.49 -1.97
N LYS A 8 -1.45 22.42 -2.29
CA LYS A 8 -0.40 22.31 -1.26
C LYS A 8 -0.39 23.52 -0.33
N ALA A 9 -0.41 24.72 -0.89
CA ALA A 9 -0.45 25.96 -0.10
C ALA A 9 -1.71 26.03 0.78
N ALA A 10 -2.85 25.54 0.28
CA ALA A 10 -4.09 25.48 1.06
C ALA A 10 -3.99 24.50 2.24
N ILE A 11 -3.40 23.32 2.03
CA ILE A 11 -3.17 22.33 3.10
C ILE A 11 -2.20 22.86 4.15
N GLU A 12 -1.11 23.51 3.73
CA GLU A 12 -0.11 24.11 4.64
C GLU A 12 -0.67 25.26 5.48
N ALA A 13 -1.71 25.94 4.99
CA ALA A 13 -2.37 27.04 5.70
C ALA A 13 -3.47 26.58 6.68
N LEU A 14 -3.79 25.28 6.74
CA LEU A 14 -4.82 24.76 7.63
C LEU A 14 -4.36 24.81 9.10
N PRO A 15 -5.28 25.07 10.05
CA PRO A 15 -5.01 24.81 11.45
C PRO A 15 -4.87 23.30 11.70
N ASP A 16 -4.11 22.92 12.73
CA ASP A 16 -3.85 21.51 13.08
C ASP A 16 -5.13 20.68 13.27
N SER A 17 -6.22 21.32 13.72
CA SER A 17 -7.53 20.69 13.89
C SER A 17 -8.12 20.18 12.57
N ASP A 18 -7.84 20.88 11.48
CA ASP A 18 -8.48 20.68 10.18
C ASP A 18 -7.55 19.90 9.24
N PHE A 19 -6.24 19.85 9.53
CA PHE A 19 -5.25 19.10 8.74
C PHE A 19 -5.55 17.58 8.68
N ARG A 20 -6.14 17.04 9.75
CA ARG A 20 -6.35 15.59 9.88
C ARG A 20 -7.31 15.02 8.83
N GLU A 21 -8.31 15.79 8.42
CA GLU A 21 -9.32 15.35 7.47
C GLU A 21 -8.77 15.23 6.03
N PRO A 22 -8.07 16.24 5.47
CA PRO A 22 -7.37 16.12 4.20
C PRO A 22 -6.30 15.02 4.20
N SER A 23 -5.54 14.87 5.29
CA SER A 23 -4.55 13.79 5.40
C SER A 23 -5.22 12.43 5.24
N LYS A 24 -6.30 12.19 5.99
CA LYS A 24 -7.06 10.94 5.89
C LYS A 24 -7.61 10.70 4.49
N ALA A 25 -8.15 11.73 3.84
CA ALA A 25 -8.70 11.61 2.49
C ALA A 25 -7.62 11.26 1.43
N ILE A 26 -6.40 11.79 1.59
CA ILE A 26 -5.26 11.42 0.75
C ILE A 26 -4.88 9.96 0.98
N ASP A 27 -4.74 9.54 2.24
CA ASP A 27 -4.40 8.16 2.59
C ASP A 27 -5.41 7.16 2.02
N GLU A 28 -6.71 7.43 2.17
CA GLU A 28 -7.79 6.60 1.61
C GLU A 28 -7.72 6.55 0.07
N THR A 29 -7.48 7.69 -0.57
CA THR A 29 -7.33 7.76 -2.03
C THR A 29 -6.13 6.96 -2.53
N GLU A 30 -5.00 7.01 -1.81
CA GLU A 30 -3.81 6.24 -2.15
C GLU A 30 -4.03 4.74 -1.95
N ALA A 31 -4.67 4.35 -0.85
CA ALA A 31 -5.05 2.96 -0.58
C ALA A 31 -5.94 2.40 -1.70
N GLU A 32 -6.99 3.13 -2.10
CA GLU A 32 -7.85 2.70 -3.21
C GLU A 32 -7.12 2.60 -4.55
N ARG A 33 -6.18 3.52 -4.82
CA ARG A 33 -5.37 3.46 -6.05
C ARG A 33 -4.48 2.23 -6.05
N PHE A 34 -3.89 1.91 -4.90
CA PHE A 34 -3.09 0.71 -4.72
C PHE A 34 -3.95 -0.54 -4.94
N ASP A 35 -5.13 -0.63 -4.33
CA ASP A 35 -6.05 -1.76 -4.48
C ASP A 35 -6.42 -1.99 -5.95
N ARG A 36 -6.80 -0.93 -6.68
CA ARG A 36 -7.11 -1.02 -8.11
C ARG A 36 -5.92 -1.47 -8.96
N ALA A 37 -4.72 -1.00 -8.64
CA ALA A 37 -3.50 -1.40 -9.34
C ALA A 37 -3.16 -2.86 -9.06
N LEU A 38 -3.32 -3.31 -7.81
CA LEU A 38 -3.10 -4.69 -7.40
C LEU A 38 -4.08 -5.64 -8.06
N GLU A 39 -5.37 -5.30 -8.06
CA GLU A 39 -6.43 -6.07 -8.75
C GLU A 39 -6.11 -6.23 -10.24
N THR A 40 -5.71 -5.14 -10.89
CA THR A 40 -5.28 -5.17 -12.30
C THR A 40 -4.06 -6.08 -12.51
N ALA A 41 -3.08 -6.01 -11.60
CA ALA A 41 -1.89 -6.86 -11.65
C ALA A 41 -2.23 -8.34 -11.45
N ALA A 42 -3.15 -8.65 -10.54
CA ALA A 42 -3.66 -10.00 -10.29
C ALA A 42 -4.36 -10.56 -11.54
N GLN A 43 -5.30 -9.80 -12.12
CA GLN A 43 -6.05 -10.21 -13.31
C GLN A 43 -5.16 -10.37 -14.56
N SER A 44 -4.14 -9.51 -14.70
CA SER A 44 -3.17 -9.62 -15.82
C SER A 44 -2.20 -10.78 -15.67
N GLY A 45 -2.21 -11.47 -14.53
CA GLY A 45 -1.31 -12.57 -14.23
C GLY A 45 0.14 -12.18 -14.00
N LYS A 46 0.44 -10.88 -13.85
CA LYS A 46 1.79 -10.38 -13.54
C LYS A 46 2.32 -10.89 -12.20
N LEU A 47 1.42 -11.29 -11.31
CA LEU A 47 1.77 -11.81 -9.99
C LEU A 47 2.16 -13.30 -9.99
N HIS A 48 1.88 -14.06 -11.05
CA HIS A 48 2.18 -15.51 -11.09
C HIS A 48 3.67 -15.82 -10.93
N SER A 49 4.56 -15.00 -11.49
CA SER A 49 6.01 -15.21 -11.33
C SER A 49 6.46 -15.11 -9.87
N TRP A 50 5.81 -14.23 -9.10
CA TRP A 50 6.06 -14.06 -7.68
C TRP A 50 5.49 -15.23 -6.89
N LEU A 51 4.26 -15.68 -7.21
CA LEU A 51 3.65 -16.85 -6.59
C LEU A 51 4.50 -18.11 -6.80
N ASN A 52 4.94 -18.36 -8.05
CA ASN A 52 5.81 -19.50 -8.35
C ASN A 52 7.13 -19.47 -7.57
N LYS A 53 7.68 -18.26 -7.35
CA LYS A 53 8.88 -18.10 -6.53
C LYS A 53 8.60 -18.43 -5.07
N VAL A 54 7.49 -17.95 -4.52
CA VAL A 54 7.06 -18.26 -3.15
C VAL A 54 6.86 -19.76 -2.98
N ASP A 55 6.15 -20.42 -3.91
CA ASP A 55 5.96 -21.87 -3.88
C ASP A 55 7.30 -22.61 -3.91
N ALA A 56 8.24 -22.20 -4.77
CA ALA A 56 9.57 -22.77 -4.83
C ALA A 56 10.43 -22.50 -3.57
N ASP A 57 10.18 -21.41 -2.85
CA ASP A 57 10.83 -21.11 -1.57
C ASP A 57 10.23 -21.97 -0.45
N ILE A 58 8.91 -22.21 -0.46
CA ILE A 58 8.22 -23.11 0.46
C ILE A 58 8.73 -24.55 0.27
N ASP A 59 8.72 -25.05 -0.96
CA ASP A 59 9.14 -26.43 -1.29
C ASP A 59 10.62 -26.68 -0.91
N ALA A 60 11.46 -25.66 -1.01
CA ALA A 60 12.87 -25.74 -0.65
C ALA A 60 13.16 -25.48 0.83
N GLY A 61 12.13 -25.26 1.66
CA GLY A 61 12.31 -24.94 3.08
C GLY A 61 13.03 -23.61 3.33
N ARG A 62 13.01 -22.67 2.38
CA ARG A 62 13.58 -21.31 2.51
C ARG A 62 12.61 -20.33 3.17
N VAL A 63 11.64 -20.83 3.92
CA VAL A 63 10.64 -20.06 4.64
C VAL A 63 10.68 -20.43 6.12
N LYS A 64 10.33 -19.48 6.99
CA LYS A 64 10.20 -19.69 8.43
C LYS A 64 8.70 -19.62 8.79
N PRO A 65 8.20 -20.47 9.69
CA PRO A 65 6.84 -20.36 10.18
C PRO A 65 6.57 -18.97 10.76
N LEU A 66 5.38 -18.42 10.47
CA LEU A 66 5.05 -17.05 10.86
C LEU A 66 4.99 -16.88 12.38
N ASP A 67 4.51 -17.91 13.09
CA ASP A 67 4.47 -17.97 14.55
C ASP A 67 5.88 -17.92 15.16
N GLU A 68 6.89 -18.50 14.51
CA GLU A 68 8.28 -18.36 14.95
C GLU A 68 8.89 -16.99 14.62
N ILE A 69 8.21 -16.11 13.87
CA ILE A 69 8.63 -14.72 13.66
C ILE A 69 7.88 -13.79 14.62
N ILE A 70 6.56 -13.99 14.76
CA ILE A 70 5.71 -13.16 15.61
C ILE A 70 5.99 -13.39 17.10
N ASN A 71 6.29 -14.64 17.49
CA ASN A 71 6.59 -14.99 18.89
C ASN A 71 8.09 -14.91 19.23
N ASP A 72 8.94 -14.47 18.29
CA ASP A 72 10.37 -14.21 18.51
C ASP A 72 10.55 -12.82 19.15
N THR A 73 9.94 -12.65 20.34
CA THR A 73 10.04 -11.45 21.18
C THR A 73 10.92 -11.71 22.38
#